data_AF-W4GL83-F1
#
_entry.id   AF-W4GL83-F1
#
_cell.length_a   1.000
_cell.length_b   1.000
_cell.length_c   1.000
_cell.angle_alpha   90.00
_cell.angle_beta   90.00
_cell.angle_gamma   90.00
#
_symmetry.space_group_name_H-M   'P 1'
#
loop_
_entity.id
_entity.type
_entity.pdbx_description
1 polymer ?
#
loop_
_entity_poly.entity_id
_entity_poly.type
_entity_poly.pdbx_seq_one_letter_code
_entity_poly.pdbx_strand_id
1 'polypeptide(L)'
;MPIADLERDSVSSEDLSPEDLRRLVFPKDWTLYDRFACAVSQQAFRGWVKQPSPSCAAAALAGALNTVYGYARTLPEAYTTMDILSVYRTQFEDILARHRSEISTALGEACLASLEVAMQSGLQAQGLQYGGVGDHKVTKAVLRRCLRDCLPLLTSSDEVELEANMQETNDESSITPLNVEVVVIDDYEVDDDDSAVSSMLPSTISSSLFASMLLYFHRKDGAAKLCRDDRPSTAVCGNVALLNAALYVHSTSVDTSGSRRIPRLGATCLMGKATTKCKLHIALSSTDSADKQTRDWKLLWSAFTDDHTALVVHLKNHYALLFALREWKDSSTQEWTRQLLTARRCQRPTAWIDWSELRQIFLAWVGYKVLSFVVTP
;
A
#
# COMPACT_ATOMS: atom_id res chain seq x y z
N MET A 1 -16.86 11.12 -14.63
CA MET A 1 -16.64 10.07 -15.66
C MET A 1 -16.69 8.70 -14.98
N PRO A 2 -17.55 7.78 -15.40
CA PRO A 2 -17.47 6.39 -14.94
C PRO A 2 -16.14 5.82 -15.43
N ILE A 3 -15.36 5.23 -14.53
CA ILE A 3 -14.17 4.45 -14.89
C ILE A 3 -14.64 3.41 -15.91
N ALA A 4 -14.18 3.55 -17.16
CA ALA A 4 -14.61 2.75 -18.29
C ALA A 4 -14.44 1.25 -17.96
N ASP A 5 -15.33 0.40 -18.51
CA ASP A 5 -15.24 -1.06 -18.44
C ASP A 5 -13.92 -1.64 -19.00
N LEU A 6 -13.04 -0.79 -19.54
CA LEU A 6 -11.67 -1.08 -19.95
C LEU A 6 -10.70 -1.34 -18.77
N GLU A 7 -11.11 -1.05 -17.53
CA GLU A 7 -10.27 -1.25 -16.32
C GLU A 7 -10.47 -2.62 -15.66
N ARG A 8 -11.29 -3.50 -16.25
CA ARG A 8 -11.52 -4.86 -15.75
C ARG A 8 -10.68 -5.84 -16.53
N ASP A 9 -9.94 -6.68 -15.81
CA ASP A 9 -9.46 -7.93 -16.39
C ASP A 9 -10.68 -8.69 -16.97
N SER A 10 -10.52 -9.35 -18.12
CA SER A 10 -11.60 -10.13 -18.74
C SER A 10 -12.16 -11.17 -17.77
N VAL A 11 -13.33 -11.75 -18.04
CA VAL A 11 -13.86 -12.84 -17.20
C VAL A 11 -12.99 -14.11 -17.34
N SER A 12 -12.45 -14.37 -18.54
CA SER A 12 -11.55 -15.52 -18.82
C SER A 12 -10.18 -15.33 -18.17
N SER A 13 -9.73 -16.25 -17.33
CA SER A 13 -8.34 -16.27 -16.86
C SER A 13 -7.48 -16.94 -17.94
N GLU A 14 -7.08 -16.18 -18.94
CA GLU A 14 -6.18 -16.72 -19.96
C GLU A 14 -4.79 -16.82 -19.35
N ASP A 15 -4.48 -18.01 -18.80
CA ASP A 15 -3.10 -18.41 -18.67
C ASP A 15 -2.39 -18.19 -20.00
N LEU A 16 -1.22 -17.57 -19.94
CA LEU A 16 -0.41 -17.43 -21.14
C LEU A 16 -0.02 -18.83 -21.59
N SER A 17 -0.25 -19.12 -22.87
CA SER A 17 0.33 -20.33 -23.46
C SER A 17 1.86 -20.28 -23.30
N PRO A 18 2.56 -21.43 -23.31
CA PRO A 18 4.02 -21.43 -23.27
C PRO A 18 4.65 -20.56 -24.36
N GLU A 19 4.01 -20.46 -25.53
CA GLU A 19 4.45 -19.62 -26.63
C GLU A 19 4.25 -18.13 -26.33
N ASP A 20 3.11 -17.74 -25.77
CA ASP A 20 2.83 -16.35 -25.40
C ASP A 20 3.72 -15.89 -24.24
N LEU A 21 3.97 -16.77 -23.27
CA LEU A 21 4.94 -16.50 -22.20
C LEU A 21 6.33 -16.26 -22.79
N ARG A 22 6.76 -17.10 -23.75
CA ARG A 22 8.04 -16.91 -24.43
C ARG A 22 8.09 -15.58 -25.17
N ARG A 23 7.06 -15.22 -25.93
CA ARG A 23 6.97 -13.93 -26.64
C ARG A 23 6.96 -12.73 -25.70
N LEU A 24 6.31 -12.87 -24.54
CA LEU A 24 6.26 -11.83 -23.52
C LEU A 24 7.63 -11.63 -22.87
N VAL A 25 8.32 -12.73 -22.58
CA VAL A 25 9.54 -12.69 -21.75
C VAL A 25 10.77 -12.29 -22.56
N PHE A 26 10.96 -12.86 -23.75
CA PHE A 26 12.14 -12.64 -24.57
C PHE A 26 11.92 -11.52 -25.58
N PRO A 27 12.85 -10.54 -25.69
CA PRO A 27 12.89 -9.62 -26.84
C PRO A 27 12.92 -10.38 -28.16
N LYS A 28 12.35 -9.84 -29.25
CA LYS A 28 12.33 -10.53 -30.56
C LYS A 28 13.73 -10.96 -31.02
N ASP A 29 14.72 -10.11 -30.77
CA ASP A 29 16.09 -10.28 -31.23
C ASP A 29 17.03 -10.79 -30.12
N TRP A 30 16.49 -11.46 -29.09
CA TRP A 30 17.28 -11.88 -27.93
C TRP A 30 18.48 -12.77 -28.26
N THR A 31 18.41 -13.50 -29.37
CA THR A 31 19.50 -14.36 -29.88
C THR A 31 20.66 -13.58 -30.50
N LEU A 32 20.49 -12.28 -30.77
CA LEU A 32 21.55 -11.42 -31.32
C LEU A 32 22.47 -10.85 -30.24
N TYR A 33 22.12 -11.01 -28.95
CA TYR A 33 22.92 -10.49 -27.85
C TYR A 33 23.97 -11.51 -27.41
N ASP A 34 25.25 -11.11 -27.38
CA ASP A 34 26.35 -11.95 -26.89
C ASP A 34 26.17 -12.33 -25.42
N ARG A 35 25.50 -11.47 -24.64
CA ARG A 35 25.19 -11.69 -23.23
C ARG A 35 23.75 -11.31 -22.97
N PHE A 36 22.94 -12.32 -22.63
CA PHE A 36 21.54 -12.18 -22.27
C PHE A 36 21.25 -13.07 -21.06
N ALA A 37 20.50 -12.54 -20.10
CA ALA A 37 19.98 -13.30 -18.98
C ALA A 37 18.53 -12.93 -18.73
N CYS A 38 17.72 -13.92 -18.34
CA CYS A 38 16.34 -13.70 -17.94
C CYS A 38 15.96 -14.66 -16.81
N ALA A 39 15.26 -14.14 -15.81
CA ALA A 39 14.64 -14.89 -14.74
C ALA A 39 13.13 -14.68 -14.79
N VAL A 40 12.36 -15.75 -14.58
CA VAL A 40 10.89 -15.74 -14.67
C VAL A 40 10.32 -16.50 -13.48
N SER A 41 9.37 -15.90 -12.77
CA SER A 41 8.64 -16.60 -11.70
C SER A 41 7.38 -17.23 -12.28
N GLN A 42 7.44 -18.52 -12.61
CA GLN A 42 6.24 -19.25 -13.05
C GLN A 42 5.13 -19.19 -12.00
N GLN A 43 5.52 -19.18 -10.73
CA GLN A 43 4.58 -19.13 -9.62
C GLN A 43 3.85 -17.79 -9.56
N ALA A 44 4.51 -16.66 -9.83
CA ALA A 44 3.83 -15.37 -9.98
C ALA A 44 2.84 -15.36 -11.16
N PHE A 45 3.20 -15.96 -12.31
CA PHE A 45 2.29 -16.11 -13.46
C PHE A 45 1.09 -17.01 -13.18
N ARG A 46 1.19 -17.98 -12.27
CA ARG A 46 0.07 -18.84 -11.86
C ARG A 46 -0.77 -18.21 -10.76
N GLY A 47 -0.14 -17.51 -9.83
CA GLY A 47 -0.75 -17.01 -8.60
C GLY A 47 -1.33 -15.59 -8.67
N TRP A 48 -1.02 -14.79 -9.71
CA TRP A 48 -1.57 -13.43 -9.83
C TRP A 48 -3.10 -13.42 -9.82
N VAL A 49 -3.66 -12.36 -9.27
CA VAL A 49 -5.11 -12.23 -9.07
C VAL A 49 -5.61 -11.03 -9.85
N LYS A 50 -6.74 -11.20 -10.53
CA LYS A 50 -7.37 -10.13 -11.29
C LYS A 50 -7.79 -8.96 -10.40
N GLN A 51 -7.79 -7.77 -10.95
CA GLN A 51 -8.24 -6.56 -10.26
C GLN A 51 -9.62 -6.13 -10.82
N PRO A 52 -10.73 -6.31 -10.08
CA PRO A 52 -12.08 -6.00 -10.57
C PRO A 52 -12.48 -4.52 -10.44
N SER A 53 -11.76 -3.76 -9.62
CA SER A 53 -12.02 -2.35 -9.28
C SER A 53 -10.69 -1.64 -8.95
N PRO A 54 -10.66 -0.38 -8.47
CA PRO A 54 -9.43 0.27 -7.99
C PRO A 54 -8.83 -0.35 -6.70
N SER A 55 -8.63 -1.67 -6.68
CA SER A 55 -8.23 -2.50 -5.55
C SER A 55 -6.86 -3.17 -5.76
N CYS A 56 -5.95 -2.51 -6.47
CA CYS A 56 -4.65 -3.06 -6.85
C CYS A 56 -3.82 -3.57 -5.66
N ALA A 57 -3.86 -2.88 -4.51
CA ALA A 57 -3.15 -3.33 -3.31
C ALA A 57 -3.64 -4.69 -2.81
N ALA A 58 -4.95 -4.93 -2.89
CA ALA A 58 -5.54 -6.20 -2.48
C ALA A 58 -5.20 -7.32 -3.46
N ALA A 59 -5.31 -7.05 -4.76
CA ALA A 59 -5.02 -8.04 -5.80
C ALA A 59 -3.52 -8.39 -5.87
N ALA A 60 -2.63 -7.40 -5.74
CA ALA A 60 -1.19 -7.61 -5.70
C ALA A 60 -0.77 -8.41 -4.47
N LEU A 61 -1.32 -8.10 -3.28
CA LEU A 61 -1.04 -8.87 -2.06
C LEU A 61 -1.59 -10.30 -2.16
N ALA A 62 -2.81 -10.51 -2.63
CA ALA A 62 -3.36 -11.85 -2.87
C ALA A 62 -2.44 -12.66 -3.79
N GLY A 63 -1.99 -12.05 -4.89
CA GLY A 63 -1.04 -12.67 -5.81
C GLY A 63 0.33 -12.97 -5.17
N ALA A 64 0.82 -12.11 -4.28
CA ALA A 64 2.08 -12.34 -3.57
C ALA A 64 1.97 -13.52 -2.61
N LEU A 65 0.87 -13.60 -1.85
CA LEU A 65 0.59 -14.72 -0.95
C LEU A 65 0.43 -16.03 -1.73
N ASN A 66 -0.34 -16.03 -2.82
CA ASN A 66 -0.43 -17.18 -3.72
C ASN A 66 0.92 -17.58 -4.29
N THR A 67 1.81 -16.60 -4.52
CA THR A 67 3.15 -16.88 -5.01
C THR A 67 3.99 -17.61 -3.96
N VAL A 68 4.08 -17.07 -2.74
CA VAL A 68 4.92 -17.67 -1.68
C VAL A 68 4.36 -18.98 -1.12
N TYR A 69 3.04 -19.19 -1.16
CA TYR A 69 2.42 -20.44 -0.73
C TYR A 69 2.28 -21.49 -1.85
N GLY A 70 2.71 -21.18 -3.07
CA GLY A 70 2.63 -22.12 -4.18
C GLY A 70 1.22 -22.35 -4.73
N TYR A 71 0.26 -21.47 -4.41
CA TYR A 71 -1.11 -21.59 -4.89
C TYR A 71 -1.27 -21.06 -6.31
N ALA A 72 -1.77 -21.90 -7.21
CA ALA A 72 -2.29 -21.42 -8.49
C ALA A 72 -3.65 -20.76 -8.25
N ARG A 73 -3.95 -19.65 -8.95
CA ARG A 73 -5.19 -18.88 -8.76
C ARG A 73 -6.49 -19.66 -9.07
N THR A 74 -6.38 -20.84 -9.67
CA THR A 74 -7.50 -21.75 -9.96
C THR A 74 -7.82 -22.68 -8.80
N LEU A 75 -6.95 -22.75 -7.79
CA LEU A 75 -7.16 -23.58 -6.61
C LEU A 75 -8.19 -22.93 -5.67
N PRO A 76 -9.07 -23.72 -5.03
CA PRO A 76 -10.02 -23.21 -4.04
C PRO A 76 -9.37 -22.48 -2.85
N GLU A 77 -8.15 -22.86 -2.49
CA GLU A 77 -7.39 -22.32 -1.36
C GLU A 77 -6.62 -21.03 -1.73
N ALA A 78 -6.58 -20.66 -3.01
CA ALA A 78 -5.88 -19.46 -3.45
C ALA A 78 -6.58 -18.20 -2.94
N TYR A 79 -5.79 -17.27 -2.41
CA TYR A 79 -6.27 -15.97 -1.99
C TYR A 79 -6.81 -15.20 -3.18
N THR A 80 -7.97 -14.59 -2.97
CA THR A 80 -8.63 -13.71 -3.92
C THR A 80 -8.48 -12.25 -3.49
N THR A 81 -8.85 -11.32 -4.37
CA THR A 81 -8.93 -9.90 -4.00
C THR A 81 -9.91 -9.65 -2.86
N MET A 82 -11.00 -10.41 -2.79
CA MET A 82 -12.04 -10.21 -1.77
C MET A 82 -11.59 -10.66 -0.37
N ASP A 83 -10.79 -11.72 -0.29
CA ASP A 83 -10.20 -12.16 0.99
C ASP A 83 -9.34 -11.04 1.58
N ILE A 84 -8.49 -10.43 0.74
CA ILE A 84 -7.61 -9.35 1.17
C ILE A 84 -8.37 -8.05 1.45
N LEU A 85 -9.40 -7.72 0.66
CA LEU A 85 -10.26 -6.57 0.94
C LEU A 85 -10.94 -6.71 2.30
N SER A 86 -11.38 -7.91 2.68
CA SER A 86 -11.99 -8.17 3.98
C SER A 86 -11.01 -7.90 5.13
N VAL A 87 -9.75 -8.32 4.97
CA VAL A 87 -8.68 -8.01 5.93
C VAL A 87 -8.43 -6.51 6.04
N TYR A 88 -8.36 -5.78 4.92
CA TYR A 88 -8.20 -4.34 4.97
C TYR A 88 -9.37 -3.63 5.67
N ARG A 89 -10.61 -4.11 5.49
CA ARG A 89 -11.77 -3.51 6.16
C ARG A 89 -11.63 -3.61 7.67
N THR A 90 -11.33 -4.80 8.19
CA THR A 90 -11.08 -5.01 9.62
C THR A 90 -9.94 -4.14 10.12
N GLN A 91 -8.81 -4.08 9.40
CA GLN A 91 -7.69 -3.22 9.80
C GLN A 91 -8.07 -1.73 9.86
N PHE A 92 -8.83 -1.24 8.89
CA PHE A 92 -9.25 0.17 8.86
C PHE A 92 -10.32 0.47 9.91
N GLU A 93 -11.21 -0.47 10.22
CA GLU A 93 -12.14 -0.38 11.34
C GLU A 93 -11.38 -0.25 12.67
N ASP A 94 -10.38 -1.11 12.92
CA ASP A 94 -9.54 -1.05 14.12
C ASP A 94 -8.74 0.26 14.22
N ILE A 95 -8.18 0.72 13.10
CA ILE A 95 -7.44 1.99 13.03
C ILE A 95 -8.36 3.16 13.35
N LEU A 96 -9.57 3.17 12.79
CA LEU A 96 -10.55 4.23 13.03
C LEU A 96 -11.03 4.23 14.48
N ALA A 97 -11.29 3.05 15.04
CA ALA A 97 -11.68 2.92 16.45
C ALA A 97 -10.62 3.49 17.39
N ARG A 98 -9.34 3.18 17.14
CA ARG A 98 -8.21 3.69 17.94
C ARG A 98 -8.08 5.21 17.84
N HIS A 99 -8.07 5.75 16.61
CA HIS A 99 -7.99 7.21 16.40
C HIS A 99 -9.18 7.95 17.01
N ARG A 100 -10.39 7.36 16.90
CA ARG A 100 -11.59 7.92 17.51
C ARG A 100 -11.44 7.97 19.02
N SER A 101 -10.92 6.91 19.66
CA SER A 101 -10.64 6.86 21.10
C SER A 101 -9.60 7.89 21.56
N GLU A 102 -8.54 8.09 20.77
CA GLU A 102 -7.51 9.08 21.07
C GLU A 102 -8.07 10.51 21.00
N ILE A 103 -8.84 10.81 19.95
CA ILE A 103 -9.46 12.12 19.77
C ILE A 103 -10.56 12.36 20.81
N SER A 104 -11.37 11.35 21.14
CA SER A 104 -12.43 11.46 22.15
C SER A 104 -11.86 11.69 23.55
N THR A 105 -10.67 11.17 23.84
CA THR A 105 -9.97 11.47 25.10
C THR A 105 -9.56 12.94 25.18
N ALA A 106 -9.21 13.57 24.05
CA ALA A 106 -8.80 14.98 24.01
C ALA A 106 -9.98 15.97 23.93
N LEU A 107 -11.07 15.62 23.23
CA LEU A 107 -12.19 16.52 22.96
C LEU A 107 -13.47 16.19 23.75
N GLY A 108 -13.56 15.00 24.32
CA GLY A 108 -14.80 14.44 24.85
C GLY A 108 -15.63 13.74 23.76
N GLU A 109 -16.27 12.63 24.17
CA GLU A 109 -17.05 11.76 23.28
C GLU A 109 -18.23 12.48 22.61
N ALA A 110 -18.97 13.30 23.37
CA ALA A 110 -20.12 14.05 22.84
C ALA A 110 -19.70 15.12 21.82
N CYS A 111 -18.56 15.78 22.05
CA CYS A 111 -17.99 16.77 21.15
C CYS A 111 -17.55 16.12 19.84
N LEU A 112 -16.83 14.99 19.91
CA LEU A 112 -16.43 14.25 18.71
C LEU A 112 -17.65 13.76 17.92
N ALA A 113 -18.66 13.19 18.59
CA ALA A 113 -19.88 12.73 17.91
C ALA A 113 -20.59 13.90 17.18
N SER A 114 -20.68 15.07 17.83
CA SER A 114 -21.25 16.28 17.22
C SER A 114 -20.43 16.77 16.02
N LEU A 115 -19.10 16.72 16.12
CA LEU A 115 -18.20 17.05 15.01
C LEU A 115 -18.35 16.10 13.83
N GLU A 116 -18.52 14.80 14.07
CA GLU A 116 -18.76 13.82 13.01
C GLU A 116 -20.06 14.10 12.25
N VAL A 117 -21.13 14.48 12.96
CA VAL A 117 -22.42 14.87 12.36
C VAL A 117 -22.28 16.18 11.58
N ALA A 118 -21.59 17.17 12.14
CA ALA A 118 -21.35 18.46 11.50
C ALA A 118 -20.53 18.29 10.21
N MET A 119 -19.46 17.49 10.24
CA MET A 119 -18.65 17.15 9.07
C MET A 119 -19.47 16.46 7.99
N GLN A 120 -20.28 15.45 8.35
CA GLN A 120 -21.15 14.77 7.40
C GLN A 120 -22.13 15.74 6.73
N SER A 121 -22.79 16.59 7.52
CA SER A 121 -23.78 17.56 7.06
C SER A 121 -23.14 18.64 6.16
N GLY A 122 -21.95 19.13 6.55
CA GLY A 122 -21.18 20.12 5.79
C GLY A 122 -20.71 19.60 4.43
N LEU A 123 -20.32 18.33 4.34
CA LEU A 123 -20.01 17.67 3.07
C LEU A 123 -21.27 17.52 2.20
N GLN A 124 -22.37 17.04 2.78
CA GLN A 124 -23.64 16.84 2.06
C GLN A 124 -24.21 18.16 1.50
N ALA A 125 -24.11 19.26 2.24
CA ALA A 125 -24.52 20.58 1.78
C ALA A 125 -23.76 21.05 0.51
N GLN A 126 -22.57 20.49 0.26
CA GLN A 126 -21.75 20.73 -0.93
C GLN A 126 -21.94 19.66 -2.02
N GLY A 127 -22.87 18.72 -1.83
CA GLY A 127 -23.06 17.56 -2.74
C GLY A 127 -21.96 16.50 -2.62
N LEU A 128 -21.19 16.50 -1.53
CA LEU A 128 -20.07 15.58 -1.30
C LEU A 128 -20.44 14.54 -0.25
N GLN A 129 -19.79 13.37 -0.32
CA GLN A 129 -19.98 12.31 0.67
C GLN A 129 -18.69 11.51 0.87
N TYR A 130 -18.49 10.99 2.09
CA TYR A 130 -17.45 9.98 2.33
C TYR A 130 -17.65 8.80 1.38
N GLY A 131 -16.57 8.28 0.81
CA GLY A 131 -16.69 7.22 -0.20
C GLY A 131 -17.06 7.70 -1.59
N GLY A 132 -17.36 8.99 -1.75
CA GLY A 132 -17.85 9.57 -3.00
C GLY A 132 -16.84 9.49 -4.16
N VAL A 133 -17.39 9.45 -5.38
CA VAL A 133 -16.66 9.43 -6.65
C VAL A 133 -17.15 10.51 -7.59
N GLY A 134 -16.32 10.89 -8.56
CA GLY A 134 -16.65 11.94 -9.53
C GLY A 134 -16.96 13.26 -8.79
N ASP A 135 -18.11 13.84 -9.09
CA ASP A 135 -18.54 15.13 -8.55
C ASP A 135 -18.87 15.08 -7.05
N HIS A 136 -19.01 13.88 -6.47
CA HIS A 136 -19.29 13.67 -5.04
C HIS A 136 -18.02 13.39 -4.23
N LYS A 137 -16.84 13.42 -4.88
CA LYS A 137 -15.56 13.03 -4.27
C LYS A 137 -15.09 14.02 -3.21
N VAL A 138 -14.70 13.48 -2.08
CA VAL A 138 -14.00 14.22 -1.02
C VAL A 138 -12.48 14.23 -1.26
N THR A 139 -11.87 15.40 -1.10
CA THR A 139 -10.40 15.60 -1.15
C THR A 139 -9.87 16.03 0.21
N LYS A 140 -8.56 15.85 0.46
CA LYS A 140 -7.90 16.30 1.71
C LYS A 140 -8.09 17.81 1.95
N ALA A 141 -8.05 18.62 0.88
CA ALA A 141 -8.28 20.06 0.97
C ALA A 141 -9.72 20.41 1.37
N VAL A 142 -10.71 19.68 0.82
CA VAL A 142 -12.12 19.82 1.21
C VAL A 142 -12.32 19.41 2.66
N LEU A 143 -11.77 18.27 3.10
CA LEU A 143 -11.85 17.84 4.51
C LEU A 143 -11.26 18.88 5.45
N ARG A 144 -10.09 19.41 5.12
CA ARG A 144 -9.43 20.44 5.92
C ARG A 144 -10.29 21.71 6.03
N ARG A 145 -10.88 22.17 4.92
CA ARG A 145 -11.79 23.32 4.93
C ARG A 145 -13.04 23.04 5.77
N CYS A 146 -13.72 21.94 5.49
CA CYS A 146 -14.93 21.54 6.21
C CYS A 146 -14.69 21.40 7.72
N LEU A 147 -13.56 20.80 8.11
CA LEU A 147 -13.17 20.68 9.51
C LEU A 147 -13.02 22.06 10.15
N ARG A 148 -12.31 22.99 9.51
CA ARG A 148 -12.18 24.37 10.02
C ARG A 148 -13.55 25.05 10.18
N ASP A 149 -14.46 24.86 9.23
CA ASP A 149 -15.79 25.48 9.28
C ASP A 149 -16.66 24.89 10.40
N CYS A 150 -16.44 23.61 10.76
CA CYS A 150 -17.20 22.93 11.82
C CYS A 150 -16.68 23.23 13.24
N LEU A 151 -15.39 23.55 13.42
CA LEU A 151 -14.80 23.72 14.75
C LEU A 151 -15.42 24.86 15.59
N PRO A 152 -15.73 26.05 15.04
CA PRO A 152 -16.36 27.12 15.82
C PRO A 152 -17.77 26.76 16.35
N LEU A 153 -18.46 25.83 15.68
CA LEU A 153 -19.80 25.39 16.10
C LEU A 153 -19.73 24.60 17.41
N LEU A 154 -18.63 23.90 17.66
CA LEU A 154 -18.40 23.11 18.88
C LEU A 154 -18.14 24.00 20.11
N THR A 155 -17.47 25.15 19.91
CA THR A 155 -17.13 26.08 21.00
C THR A 155 -18.31 26.94 21.46
N SER A 156 -19.43 26.91 20.74
CA SER A 156 -20.60 27.76 21.02
C SER A 156 -21.66 27.11 21.91
N SER A 157 -21.55 25.80 22.17
CA SER A 157 -22.60 25.03 22.86
C SER A 157 -22.26 24.51 24.26
N ASP A 158 -21.01 24.62 24.74
CA ASP A 158 -20.67 24.24 26.12
C ASP A 158 -19.49 25.09 26.65
N GLU A 159 -19.79 26.17 27.38
CA GLU A 159 -18.86 26.67 28.39
C GLU A 159 -18.87 25.66 29.56
N VAL A 160 -18.08 24.58 29.42
CA VAL A 160 -17.76 23.68 30.53
C VAL A 160 -16.24 23.60 30.63
N GLU A 161 -15.76 23.88 31.84
CA GLU A 161 -14.36 24.07 32.24
C GLU A 161 -13.43 22.95 31.74
N LEU A 162 -12.46 23.32 30.90
CA LEU A 162 -11.32 22.49 30.56
C LEU A 162 -10.25 22.65 31.65
N GLU A 163 -10.28 21.78 32.66
CA GLU A 163 -9.16 21.65 33.60
C GLU A 163 -7.95 20.99 32.91
N ALA A 164 -6.83 21.71 32.95
CA ALA A 164 -5.53 21.22 32.55
C ALA A 164 -5.00 20.23 33.59
N ASN A 165 -4.88 18.95 33.21
CA ASN A 165 -4.01 18.02 33.91
C ASN A 165 -3.02 17.38 32.92
N MET A 166 -1.88 18.07 32.79
CA MET A 166 -0.64 17.43 32.38
C MET A 166 -0.14 16.57 33.55
N GLN A 167 -0.32 15.26 33.45
CA GLN A 167 0.42 14.32 34.29
C GLN A 167 1.08 13.29 33.39
N GLU A 168 2.39 13.48 33.19
CA GLU A 168 3.27 12.44 32.69
C GLU A 168 3.13 11.20 33.58
N THR A 169 2.69 10.09 32.99
CA THR A 169 2.81 8.77 33.61
C THR A 169 3.54 7.87 32.63
N ASN A 170 4.84 7.75 32.87
CA ASN A 170 5.61 6.57 32.50
C ASN A 170 5.06 5.40 33.33
N ASP A 171 4.53 4.37 32.68
CA ASP A 171 4.71 3.02 33.19
C ASP A 171 4.62 1.98 32.06
N GLU A 172 5.74 1.31 31.84
CA GLU A 172 5.83 0.04 31.13
C GLU A 172 5.15 -1.04 31.98
N SER A 173 4.33 -1.89 31.36
CA SER A 173 4.54 -3.35 31.46
C SER A 173 3.50 -4.18 30.68
N SER A 174 4.05 -5.00 29.79
CA SER A 174 3.75 -6.42 29.61
C SER A 174 2.32 -6.85 29.24
N ILE A 175 2.15 -7.10 27.93
CA ILE A 175 1.63 -8.38 27.42
C ILE A 175 2.50 -8.79 26.22
N THR A 176 3.27 -9.86 26.34
CA THR A 176 3.95 -10.52 25.21
C THR A 176 2.96 -11.47 24.50
N PRO A 177 2.90 -11.41 23.16
CA PRO A 177 3.23 -12.63 22.41
C PRO A 177 4.02 -12.39 21.12
N LEU A 178 5.03 -13.25 20.92
CA LEU A 178 5.76 -13.58 19.69
C LEU A 178 6.49 -12.45 18.96
N ASN A 179 7.82 -12.51 19.02
CA ASN A 179 8.78 -11.74 18.24
C ASN A 179 8.45 -11.72 16.74
N VAL A 180 7.72 -10.70 16.32
CA VAL A 180 7.71 -10.19 14.95
C VAL A 180 8.11 -8.74 15.08
N GLU A 181 9.26 -8.35 14.51
CA GLU A 181 9.67 -6.95 14.41
C GLU A 181 8.63 -6.21 13.55
N VAL A 182 7.58 -5.69 14.19
CA VAL A 182 6.62 -4.80 13.55
C VAL A 182 7.30 -3.43 13.44
N VAL A 183 7.85 -3.15 12.26
CA VAL A 183 8.32 -1.80 11.93
C VAL A 183 7.08 -0.94 11.70
N VAL A 184 6.70 -0.14 12.69
CA VAL A 184 5.69 0.91 12.55
C VAL A 184 6.25 1.96 11.58
N ILE A 185 5.87 1.86 10.30
CA ILE A 185 6.15 2.91 9.32
C ILE A 185 4.87 3.75 9.23
N ASP A 186 4.95 5.02 9.59
CA ASP A 186 3.87 5.97 9.28
C ASP A 186 4.16 6.53 7.88
N ASP A 187 3.54 5.92 6.86
CA ASP A 187 3.67 6.36 5.45
C ASP A 187 2.91 7.67 5.16
N TYR A 188 2.16 8.19 6.16
CA TYR A 188 1.49 9.48 6.07
C TYR A 188 2.40 10.58 6.62
N GLU A 189 3.30 11.08 5.78
CA GLU A 189 3.91 12.39 6.04
C GLU A 189 2.79 13.44 6.05
N VAL A 190 2.63 14.11 7.19
CA VAL A 190 1.85 15.34 7.28
C VAL A 190 2.59 16.36 6.42
N ASP A 191 2.01 16.73 5.26
CA ASP A 191 2.58 17.75 4.38
C ASP A 191 3.00 18.98 5.21
N ASP A 192 4.26 19.41 5.07
CA ASP A 192 4.89 20.56 5.76
C ASP A 192 4.23 21.94 5.49
N ASP A 193 3.10 21.96 4.77
CA ASP A 193 2.34 23.17 4.41
C ASP A 193 1.39 23.64 5.54
N ASP A 194 1.61 23.17 6.77
CA ASP A 194 0.80 23.54 7.96
C ASP A 194 1.39 24.73 8.76
N SER A 195 2.50 25.35 8.31
CA SER A 195 3.10 26.51 9.01
C SER A 195 2.21 27.77 9.01
N ALA A 196 1.29 27.90 8.04
CA ALA A 196 0.33 28.99 7.95
C ALA A 196 -0.95 28.78 8.80
N VAL A 197 -1.07 27.66 9.52
CA VAL A 197 -2.33 27.23 10.16
C VAL A 197 -2.49 27.77 11.59
N SER A 198 -1.41 28.20 12.24
CA SER A 198 -1.43 28.58 13.65
C SER A 198 -2.28 29.83 13.96
N SER A 199 -2.53 30.72 12.98
CA SER A 199 -3.17 32.02 13.22
C SER A 199 -4.71 32.03 13.12
N MET A 200 -5.36 30.92 12.77
CA MET A 200 -6.81 30.84 12.46
C MET A 200 -7.54 29.70 13.18
N LEU A 201 -6.88 28.95 14.06
CA LEU A 201 -7.52 27.92 14.87
C LEU A 201 -8.19 28.54 16.11
N PRO A 202 -9.32 27.98 16.59
CA PRO A 202 -9.82 28.30 17.92
C PRO A 202 -8.70 28.10 18.95
N SER A 203 -8.57 29.01 19.93
CA SER A 203 -7.50 28.98 20.94
C SER A 203 -7.47 27.69 21.76
N THR A 204 -8.55 26.91 21.73
CA THR A 204 -8.73 25.65 22.45
C THR A 204 -8.20 24.41 21.71
N ILE A 205 -7.83 24.50 20.43
CA ILE A 205 -7.42 23.34 19.62
C ILE A 205 -5.97 23.50 19.18
N SER A 206 -5.12 22.58 19.65
CA SER A 206 -3.72 22.52 19.22
C SER A 206 -3.61 22.10 17.75
N SER A 207 -2.51 22.51 17.10
CA SER A 207 -2.18 22.09 15.73
C SER A 207 -2.06 20.56 15.60
N SER A 208 -1.53 19.87 16.62
CA SER A 208 -1.41 18.42 16.65
C SER A 208 -2.75 17.70 16.72
N LEU A 209 -3.69 18.22 17.52
CA LEU A 209 -5.05 17.69 17.60
C LEU A 209 -5.82 17.93 16.30
N PHE A 210 -5.67 19.11 15.69
CA PHE A 210 -6.23 19.39 14.37
C PHE A 210 -5.72 18.42 13.29
N ALA A 211 -4.41 18.17 13.24
CA ALA A 211 -3.82 17.21 12.32
C ALA A 211 -4.37 15.79 12.55
N SER A 212 -4.52 15.39 13.82
CA SER A 212 -5.08 14.08 14.20
C SER A 212 -6.53 13.92 13.76
N MET A 213 -7.37 14.95 13.96
CA MET A 213 -8.76 14.98 13.46
C MET A 213 -8.82 14.93 11.93
N LEU A 214 -7.98 15.71 11.24
CA LEU A 214 -7.94 15.70 9.78
C LEU A 214 -7.55 14.32 9.25
N LEU A 215 -6.57 13.67 9.89
CA LEU A 215 -6.17 12.30 9.55
C LEU A 215 -7.29 11.29 9.82
N TYR A 216 -8.02 11.42 10.93
CA TYR A 216 -9.20 10.60 11.23
C TYR A 216 -10.26 10.70 10.12
N PHE A 217 -10.68 11.91 9.75
CA PHE A 217 -11.69 12.08 8.69
C PHE A 217 -11.19 11.66 7.31
N HIS A 218 -9.89 11.82 7.03
CA HIS A 218 -9.28 11.31 5.81
C HIS A 218 -9.33 9.77 5.76
N ARG A 219 -9.02 9.10 6.87
CA ARG A 219 -9.13 7.63 6.98
C ARG A 219 -10.58 7.18 6.92
N LYS A 220 -11.52 7.93 7.48
CA LYS A 220 -12.97 7.66 7.40
C LYS A 220 -13.47 7.69 5.96
N ASP A 221 -13.07 8.70 5.18
CA ASP A 221 -13.34 8.73 3.73
C ASP A 221 -12.73 7.53 3.00
N GLY A 222 -11.47 7.20 3.30
CA GLY A 222 -10.78 6.07 2.70
C GLY A 222 -11.44 4.72 3.01
N ALA A 223 -11.85 4.49 4.26
CA ALA A 223 -12.59 3.30 4.67
C ALA A 223 -13.94 3.20 3.96
N ALA A 224 -14.68 4.30 3.82
CA ALA A 224 -15.90 4.33 3.04
C ALA A 224 -15.66 3.95 1.56
N LYS A 225 -14.54 4.37 0.95
CA LYS A 225 -14.15 3.95 -0.42
C LYS A 225 -13.79 2.46 -0.50
N LEU A 226 -13.18 1.91 0.55
CA LEU A 226 -12.81 0.50 0.67
C LEU A 226 -14.04 -0.41 0.83
N CYS A 227 -15.06 0.07 1.55
CA CYS A 227 -16.29 -0.67 1.84
C CYS A 227 -17.39 -0.55 0.78
N ARG A 228 -17.14 0.08 -0.37
CA ARG A 228 -18.14 0.17 -1.45
C ARG A 228 -18.50 -1.22 -1.98
N ASP A 229 -19.79 -1.47 -2.15
CA ASP A 229 -20.31 -2.76 -2.63
C ASP A 229 -20.01 -3.01 -4.10
N ASP A 230 -20.03 -1.96 -4.93
CA ASP A 230 -19.90 -2.07 -6.38
C ASP A 230 -18.43 -2.15 -6.84
N ARG A 231 -17.59 -1.27 -6.29
CA ARG A 231 -16.22 -1.02 -6.72
C ARG A 231 -15.33 -0.67 -5.52
N PRO A 232 -15.00 -1.59 -4.62
CA PRO A 232 -14.11 -1.28 -3.50
C PRO A 232 -12.78 -0.69 -3.98
N SER A 233 -12.24 0.28 -3.24
CA SER A 233 -11.01 1.00 -3.61
C SER A 233 -9.97 0.91 -2.50
N THR A 234 -8.76 0.48 -2.85
CA THR A 234 -7.62 0.39 -1.93
C THR A 234 -6.72 1.63 -1.96
N ALA A 235 -7.21 2.76 -2.47
CA ALA A 235 -6.43 4.01 -2.56
C ALA A 235 -5.96 4.54 -1.20
N VAL A 236 -6.63 4.15 -0.10
CA VAL A 236 -6.22 4.50 1.27
C VAL A 236 -5.13 3.55 1.83
N CYS A 237 -4.93 2.40 1.20
CA CYS A 237 -3.98 1.38 1.64
C CYS A 237 -2.57 1.73 1.15
N GLY A 238 -1.72 2.25 2.05
CA GLY A 238 -0.28 2.42 1.82
C GLY A 238 0.53 1.14 2.06
N ASN A 239 1.87 1.21 1.96
CA ASN A 239 2.73 0.01 2.03
C ASN A 239 2.54 -0.73 3.36
N VAL A 240 2.42 0.02 4.46
CA VAL A 240 2.20 -0.53 5.80
C VAL A 240 0.92 -1.34 5.90
N ALA A 241 -0.15 -0.90 5.24
CA ALA A 241 -1.39 -1.67 5.21
C ALA A 241 -1.15 -3.03 4.53
N LEU A 242 -0.45 -3.06 3.38
CA LEU A 242 -0.11 -4.31 2.69
C LEU A 242 0.75 -5.23 3.58
N LEU A 243 1.78 -4.70 4.21
CA LEU A 243 2.69 -5.49 5.07
C LEU A 243 1.94 -6.06 6.27
N ASN A 244 1.13 -5.25 6.96
CA ASN A 244 0.33 -5.71 8.10
C ASN A 244 -0.74 -6.72 7.67
N ALA A 245 -1.37 -6.54 6.52
CA ALA A 245 -2.35 -7.49 5.99
C ALA A 245 -1.72 -8.84 5.66
N ALA A 246 -0.52 -8.86 5.08
CA ALA A 246 0.22 -10.10 4.87
C ALA A 246 0.47 -10.87 6.18
N LEU A 247 0.95 -10.17 7.20
CA LEU A 247 1.21 -10.76 8.52
C LEU A 247 -0.08 -11.23 9.20
N TYR A 248 -1.16 -10.45 9.10
CA TYR A 248 -2.46 -10.82 9.66
C TYR A 248 -3.01 -12.09 9.02
N VAL A 249 -3.06 -12.16 7.68
CA VAL A 249 -3.51 -13.34 6.93
C VAL A 249 -2.70 -14.57 7.34
N HIS A 250 -1.39 -14.41 7.43
CA HIS A 250 -0.51 -15.49 7.83
C HIS A 250 -0.79 -15.98 9.27
N SER A 251 -0.94 -15.05 10.22
CA SER A 251 -1.17 -15.37 11.64
C SER A 251 -2.52 -16.04 11.92
N THR A 252 -3.51 -15.81 11.05
CA THR A 252 -4.88 -16.33 11.18
C THR A 252 -5.13 -17.57 10.32
N SER A 253 -4.15 -17.98 9.51
CA SER A 253 -4.22 -19.20 8.71
C SER A 253 -4.16 -20.43 9.63
N VAL A 254 -5.21 -21.24 9.61
CA VAL A 254 -5.28 -22.48 10.42
C VAL A 254 -4.45 -23.57 9.75
N ASP A 255 -3.50 -24.16 10.48
CA ASP A 255 -2.80 -25.38 10.05
C ASP A 255 -3.80 -26.55 10.06
N THR A 256 -4.45 -26.78 8.92
CA THR A 256 -5.37 -27.91 8.70
C THR A 256 -4.64 -29.23 8.50
N SER A 257 -3.31 -29.20 8.34
CA SER A 257 -2.49 -30.36 8.00
C SER A 257 -1.90 -31.11 9.21
N GLY A 258 -2.03 -30.58 10.43
CA GLY A 258 -1.58 -31.28 11.65
C GLY A 258 -0.09 -31.64 11.66
N SER A 259 0.73 -31.02 10.80
CA SER A 259 2.15 -31.34 10.62
C SER A 259 3.03 -30.12 10.91
N ARG A 260 4.02 -30.37 11.77
CA ARG A 260 5.04 -29.48 12.35
C ARG A 260 5.47 -28.28 11.49
N ARG A 261 5.34 -27.11 12.14
CA ARG A 261 5.84 -25.75 11.83
C ARG A 261 5.07 -25.03 10.73
N ILE A 262 4.22 -24.10 11.17
CA ILE A 262 3.70 -23.01 10.34
C ILE A 262 4.92 -22.25 9.79
N PRO A 263 5.14 -22.21 8.46
CA PRO A 263 6.26 -21.48 7.85
C PRO A 263 6.20 -20.03 8.28
N ARG A 264 7.30 -19.37 8.66
CA ARG A 264 7.21 -17.96 9.08
C ARG A 264 7.14 -17.05 7.86
N LEU A 265 6.14 -16.18 7.79
CA LEU A 265 6.08 -15.10 6.79
C LEU A 265 6.80 -13.84 7.29
N GLY A 266 7.80 -13.38 6.54
CA GLY A 266 8.38 -12.05 6.64
C GLY A 266 7.78 -11.13 5.58
N ALA A 267 7.49 -9.88 5.94
CA ALA A 267 7.01 -8.85 5.02
C ALA A 267 7.79 -7.55 5.26
N THR A 268 8.53 -7.06 4.26
CA THR A 268 9.40 -5.88 4.42
C THR A 268 9.43 -4.97 3.18
N CYS A 269 9.89 -3.73 3.36
CA CYS A 269 10.28 -2.87 2.25
C CYS A 269 11.67 -3.27 1.74
N LEU A 270 11.75 -3.90 0.57
CA LEU A 270 13.01 -4.33 -0.04
C LEU A 270 13.80 -3.16 -0.60
N MET A 271 13.17 -2.36 -1.46
CA MET A 271 13.87 -1.35 -2.27
C MET A 271 13.08 -0.06 -2.35
N GLY A 272 13.77 1.09 -2.37
CA GLY A 272 13.19 2.38 -2.72
C GLY A 272 14.04 3.56 -2.26
N LYS A 273 13.49 4.77 -2.29
CA LYS A 273 14.22 5.96 -1.82
C LYS A 273 14.60 5.85 -0.34
N ALA A 274 15.87 6.13 -0.03
CA ALA A 274 16.39 6.12 1.32
C ALA A 274 15.68 7.18 2.21
N THR A 275 15.30 6.79 3.42
CA THR A 275 14.69 7.67 4.43
C THR A 275 15.12 7.20 5.81
N THR A 276 15.16 8.09 6.81
CA THR A 276 15.51 7.72 8.20
C THR A 276 14.45 6.84 8.87
N LYS A 277 13.19 6.93 8.42
CA LYS A 277 12.04 6.24 9.04
C LYS A 277 11.76 4.83 8.50
N CYS A 278 12.32 4.47 7.34
CA CYS A 278 12.09 3.17 6.69
C CYS A 278 13.42 2.47 6.45
N LYS A 279 13.62 1.34 7.12
CA LYS A 279 14.75 0.44 6.84
C LYS A 279 14.51 -0.23 5.48
N LEU A 280 15.51 -0.15 4.60
CA LEU A 280 15.47 -0.75 3.27
C LEU A 280 16.67 -1.68 3.11
N HIS A 281 16.47 -2.83 2.49
CA HIS A 281 17.57 -3.71 2.10
C HIS A 281 18.36 -3.10 0.93
N ILE A 282 17.67 -2.40 0.02
CA ILE A 282 18.25 -1.73 -1.14
C ILE A 282 17.82 -0.27 -1.15
N ALA A 283 18.60 0.57 -0.48
CA ALA A 283 18.36 2.01 -0.38
C ALA A 283 18.87 2.74 -1.64
N LEU A 284 17.99 3.53 -2.27
CA LEU A 284 18.28 4.27 -3.49
C LEU A 284 18.54 5.76 -3.18
N SER A 285 19.53 6.32 -3.88
CA SER A 285 19.82 7.77 -3.90
C SER A 285 19.93 8.30 -5.33
N SER A 286 19.68 9.59 -5.51
CA SER A 286 19.96 10.32 -6.76
C SER A 286 21.46 10.46 -7.04
N THR A 287 22.29 10.29 -6.01
CA THR A 287 23.77 10.37 -6.09
C THR A 287 24.44 9.02 -6.25
N ASP A 288 23.68 7.93 -6.47
CA ASP A 288 24.23 6.58 -6.62
C ASP A 288 25.10 6.45 -7.87
N SER A 289 26.34 5.97 -7.70
CA SER A 289 27.25 5.67 -8.81
C SER A 289 26.75 4.52 -9.69
N ALA A 290 27.22 4.44 -10.93
CA ALA A 290 26.85 3.36 -11.87
C ALA A 290 27.14 1.96 -11.31
N ASP A 291 28.23 1.79 -10.55
CA ASP A 291 28.59 0.53 -9.90
C ASP A 291 27.59 0.16 -8.80
N LYS A 292 27.16 1.15 -7.99
CA LYS A 292 26.12 0.90 -6.98
C LYS A 292 24.79 0.56 -7.65
N GLN A 293 24.39 1.25 -8.70
CA GLN A 293 23.16 0.93 -9.44
C GLN A 293 23.20 -0.49 -10.03
N THR A 294 24.38 -0.96 -10.45
CA THR A 294 24.59 -2.35 -10.86
C THR A 294 24.48 -3.32 -9.69
N ARG A 295 25.06 -2.99 -8.53
CA ARG A 295 24.90 -3.80 -7.32
C ARG A 295 23.45 -3.89 -6.85
N ASP A 296 22.73 -2.78 -6.83
CA ASP A 296 21.31 -2.70 -6.47
C ASP A 296 20.47 -3.62 -7.37
N TRP A 297 20.74 -3.62 -8.68
CA TRP A 297 20.09 -4.53 -9.63
C TRP A 297 20.39 -6.00 -9.33
N LYS A 298 21.63 -6.35 -8.98
CA LYS A 298 21.99 -7.73 -8.63
C LYS A 298 21.36 -8.19 -7.31
N LEU A 299 21.20 -7.28 -6.33
CA LEU A 299 20.47 -7.58 -5.10
C LEU A 299 18.98 -7.82 -5.37
N LEU A 300 18.35 -7.02 -6.24
CA LEU A 300 16.98 -7.26 -6.69
C LEU A 300 16.85 -8.60 -7.42
N TRP A 301 17.79 -8.90 -8.31
CA TRP A 301 17.83 -10.18 -9.01
C TRP A 301 17.90 -11.35 -8.04
N SER A 302 18.81 -11.28 -7.06
CA SER A 302 18.97 -12.31 -6.03
C SER A 302 17.69 -12.52 -5.22
N ALA A 303 17.03 -11.43 -4.80
CA ALA A 303 15.77 -11.52 -4.06
C ALA A 303 14.63 -12.08 -4.92
N PHE A 304 14.60 -11.76 -6.21
CA PHE A 304 13.59 -12.26 -7.14
C PHE A 304 13.76 -13.75 -7.46
N THR A 305 14.99 -14.24 -7.52
CA THR A 305 15.29 -15.65 -7.82
C THR A 305 15.29 -16.55 -6.59
N ASP A 306 14.89 -16.04 -5.43
CA ASP A 306 14.68 -16.83 -4.23
C ASP A 306 13.30 -17.51 -4.31
N ASP A 307 13.27 -18.84 -4.23
CA ASP A 307 12.06 -19.66 -4.44
C ASP A 307 10.95 -19.39 -3.40
N HIS A 308 11.28 -18.77 -2.27
CA HIS A 308 10.34 -18.48 -1.20
C HIS A 308 9.96 -17.01 -1.11
N THR A 309 10.32 -16.22 -2.13
CA THR A 309 10.11 -14.78 -2.16
C THR A 309 9.13 -14.36 -3.25
N ALA A 310 8.18 -13.51 -2.89
CA ALA A 310 7.36 -12.77 -3.84
C ALA A 310 7.60 -11.26 -3.70
N LEU A 311 7.66 -10.57 -4.84
CA LEU A 311 7.91 -9.14 -4.88
C LEU A 311 6.71 -8.39 -5.43
N VAL A 312 6.29 -7.34 -4.72
CA VAL A 312 5.27 -6.39 -5.17
C VAL A 312 5.92 -5.04 -5.39
N VAL A 313 5.69 -4.45 -6.55
CA VAL A 313 6.17 -3.12 -6.91
C VAL A 313 5.04 -2.11 -6.73
N HIS A 314 5.32 -1.04 -6.01
CA HIS A 314 4.44 0.13 -5.90
C HIS A 314 4.90 1.21 -6.89
N LEU A 315 4.12 1.39 -7.95
CA LEU A 315 4.35 2.35 -9.03
C LEU A 315 3.26 3.40 -9.04
N LYS A 316 3.59 4.67 -8.77
CA LYS A 316 2.58 5.76 -8.82
C LYS A 316 1.36 5.37 -7.98
N ASN A 317 0.18 5.26 -8.57
CA ASN A 317 -1.04 4.89 -7.85
C ASN A 317 -1.39 3.41 -7.98
N HIS A 318 -0.40 2.53 -8.12
CA HIS A 318 -0.62 1.14 -8.50
C HIS A 318 0.37 0.16 -7.84
N TYR A 319 -0.17 -0.85 -7.18
CA TYR A 319 0.58 -2.02 -6.73
C TYR A 319 0.45 -3.16 -7.74
N ALA A 320 1.56 -3.82 -8.06
CA ALA A 320 1.58 -4.95 -8.98
C ALA A 320 2.67 -5.96 -8.63
N LEU A 321 2.44 -7.23 -8.95
CA LEU A 321 3.46 -8.27 -8.84
C LEU A 321 4.64 -8.02 -9.79
N LEU A 322 5.84 -8.46 -9.39
CA LEU A 322 6.99 -8.59 -10.27
C LEU A 322 7.04 -10.02 -10.83
N PHE A 323 7.02 -10.16 -12.16
CA PHE A 323 6.86 -11.46 -12.82
C PHE A 323 8.13 -12.01 -13.45
N ALA A 324 9.02 -11.12 -13.92
CA ALA A 324 10.27 -11.49 -14.56
C ALA A 324 11.29 -10.35 -14.48
N LEU A 325 12.56 -10.71 -14.60
CA LEU A 325 13.69 -9.80 -14.79
C LEU A 325 14.44 -10.22 -16.05
N ARG A 326 14.99 -9.25 -16.77
CA ARG A 326 15.92 -9.53 -17.86
C ARG A 326 17.00 -8.47 -17.95
N GLU A 327 18.16 -8.89 -18.41
CA GLU A 327 19.27 -8.00 -18.71
C GLU A 327 20.01 -8.49 -19.95
N TRP A 328 20.56 -7.56 -20.71
CA TRP A 328 21.44 -7.87 -21.81
C TRP A 328 22.45 -6.77 -22.02
N LYS A 329 23.56 -7.11 -22.66
CA LYS A 329 24.59 -6.15 -23.05
C LYS A 329 24.46 -5.88 -24.54
N ASP A 330 24.27 -4.62 -24.91
CA ASP A 330 24.23 -4.22 -26.30
C ASP A 330 25.63 -4.38 -26.91
N SER A 331 25.73 -5.07 -28.05
CA SER A 331 27.01 -5.35 -28.71
C SER A 331 27.64 -4.09 -29.30
N SER A 332 26.83 -3.10 -29.70
CA SER A 332 27.30 -1.84 -30.29
C SER A 332 27.72 -0.81 -29.24
N THR A 333 26.91 -0.60 -28.20
CA THR A 333 27.20 0.43 -27.17
C THR A 333 28.00 -0.11 -25.99
N GLN A 334 28.05 -1.44 -25.84
CA GLN A 334 28.60 -2.12 -24.66
C GLN A 334 27.88 -1.73 -23.35
N GLU A 335 26.68 -1.14 -23.43
CA GLU A 335 25.89 -0.77 -22.27
C GLU A 335 24.95 -1.91 -21.85
N TRP A 336 24.65 -1.96 -20.55
CA TRP A 336 23.69 -2.91 -20.00
C TRP A 336 22.29 -2.32 -20.07
N THR A 337 21.37 -3.05 -20.72
CA THR A 337 19.94 -2.81 -20.58
C THR A 337 19.37 -3.78 -19.54
N ARG A 338 18.51 -3.27 -18.65
CA ARG A 338 17.91 -4.01 -17.54
C ARG A 338 16.46 -3.65 -17.42
N GLN A 339 15.60 -4.65 -17.33
CA GLN A 339 14.16 -4.45 -17.30
C GLN A 339 13.48 -5.44 -16.36
N LEU A 340 12.38 -5.01 -15.75
CA LEU A 340 11.47 -5.88 -15.00
C LEU A 340 10.11 -5.94 -15.67
N LEU A 341 9.44 -7.08 -15.56
CA LEU A 341 8.09 -7.30 -16.07
C LEU A 341 7.07 -7.17 -14.93
N THR A 342 6.10 -6.30 -15.12
CA THR A 342 5.01 -6.07 -14.16
C THR A 342 3.73 -5.63 -14.88
N ALA A 343 2.72 -5.21 -14.12
CA ALA A 343 1.51 -4.58 -14.63
C ALA A 343 1.58 -3.07 -14.36
N ARG A 344 1.24 -2.25 -15.38
CA ARG A 344 1.03 -0.80 -15.20
C ARG A 344 -0.45 -0.44 -14.96
N ARG A 345 -1.35 -1.37 -15.29
CA ARG A 345 -2.80 -1.29 -15.16
C ARG A 345 -3.31 -2.70 -14.91
N CYS A 346 -4.35 -2.82 -14.09
CA CYS A 346 -4.88 -4.11 -13.63
C CYS A 346 -3.74 -5.00 -13.08
N GLN A 347 -3.83 -6.32 -13.16
CA GLN A 347 -2.77 -7.19 -12.61
C GLN A 347 -2.12 -8.11 -13.65
N ARG A 348 -2.57 -8.05 -14.91
CA ARG A 348 -2.00 -8.87 -15.98
C ARG A 348 -0.56 -8.43 -16.31
N PRO A 349 0.42 -9.35 -16.37
CA PRO A 349 1.80 -9.03 -16.71
C PRO A 349 1.90 -8.59 -18.17
N THR A 350 2.12 -7.31 -18.40
CA THR A 350 2.05 -6.72 -19.76
C THR A 350 3.14 -5.71 -20.05
N ALA A 351 3.86 -5.21 -19.04
CA ALA A 351 4.76 -4.09 -19.19
C ALA A 351 6.18 -4.44 -18.72
N TRP A 352 7.13 -4.34 -19.64
CA TRP A 352 8.54 -4.22 -19.29
C TRP A 352 8.87 -2.77 -18.93
N ILE A 353 9.50 -2.56 -17.78
CA ILE A 353 9.91 -1.25 -17.28
C ILE A 353 11.43 -1.22 -17.20
N ASP A 354 12.04 -0.19 -17.79
CA ASP A 354 13.48 0.02 -17.73
C ASP A 354 13.94 0.31 -16.31
N TRP A 355 15.12 -0.20 -15.96
CA TRP A 355 15.73 0.03 -14.66
C TRP A 355 15.93 1.51 -14.36
N SER A 356 16.31 2.31 -15.36
CA SER A 356 16.45 3.76 -15.24
C SER A 356 15.12 4.44 -14.93
N GLU A 357 14.04 4.07 -15.63
CA GLU A 357 12.69 4.58 -15.37
C GLU A 357 12.22 4.19 -13.97
N LEU A 358 12.39 2.93 -13.57
CA LEU A 358 12.00 2.46 -12.26
C LEU A 358 12.68 3.25 -11.13
N ARG A 359 13.98 3.50 -11.27
CA ARG A 359 14.74 4.32 -10.31
C ARG A 359 14.20 5.75 -10.26
N GLN A 360 13.90 6.36 -11.40
CA GLN A 360 13.30 7.70 -11.43
C GLN A 360 11.95 7.73 -10.70
N ILE A 361 11.10 6.71 -10.92
CA ILE A 361 9.85 6.57 -10.20
C ILE A 361 10.13 6.50 -8.70
N PHE A 362 10.94 5.57 -8.22
CA PHE A 362 11.22 5.40 -6.79
C PHE A 362 11.84 6.63 -6.12
N LEU A 363 12.67 7.40 -6.84
CA LEU A 363 13.28 8.61 -6.29
C LEU A 363 12.32 9.81 -6.25
N ALA A 364 11.24 9.78 -7.04
CA ALA A 364 10.26 10.86 -7.11
C ALA A 364 9.39 10.96 -5.85
N TRP A 365 9.06 9.85 -5.18
CA TRP A 365 8.30 9.87 -3.93
C TRP A 365 8.70 8.72 -3.01
N VAL A 366 8.79 9.02 -1.71
CA VAL A 366 9.26 8.07 -0.69
C VAL A 366 8.37 6.84 -0.55
N GLY A 367 7.07 6.95 -0.86
CA GLY A 367 6.11 5.84 -0.78
C GLY A 367 6.24 4.79 -1.89
N TYR A 368 6.92 5.09 -3.01
CA TYR A 368 7.14 4.09 -4.06
C TYR A 368 8.29 3.15 -3.69
N LYS A 369 7.97 1.86 -3.57
CA LYS A 369 8.87 0.81 -3.08
C LYS A 369 8.72 -0.49 -3.88
N VAL A 370 9.68 -1.38 -3.74
CA VAL A 370 9.47 -2.82 -3.88
C VAL A 370 9.28 -3.39 -2.48
N LEU A 371 8.20 -4.12 -2.28
CA LEU A 371 7.89 -4.88 -1.08
C LEU A 371 8.29 -6.34 -1.30
N SER A 372 8.83 -6.98 -0.27
CA SER A 372 9.20 -8.39 -0.27
C SER A 372 8.37 -9.15 0.73
N PHE A 373 7.85 -10.30 0.30
CA PHE A 373 7.15 -11.27 1.12
C PHE A 373 7.93 -12.58 1.03
N VAL A 374 8.42 -13.07 2.17
CA VAL A 374 9.34 -14.21 2.24
C VAL A 374 8.77 -15.25 3.18
N VAL A 375 8.61 -16.48 2.71
CA VAL A 375 8.26 -17.62 3.57
C VAL A 375 9.53 -18.35 3.98
N THR A 376 9.74 -18.55 5.27
CA THR A 376 10.86 -19.35 5.78
C THR A 376 10.35 -20.69 6.31
N PRO A 377 10.89 -21.82 5.83
CA PRO A 377 10.48 -23.17 6.26
C PRO A 377 10.86 -23.50 7.72
#